data_AF-M0MPJ8-F1
#
_entry.id   AF-M0MPJ8-F1
#
_cell.length_a   1.000
_cell.length_b   1.000
_cell.length_c   1.000
_cell.angle_alpha   90.00
_cell.angle_beta   90.00
_cell.angle_gamma   90.00
#
_symmetry.space_group_name_H-M   'P 1'
#
loop_
_entity.id
_entity.type
_entity.pdbx_description
1 polymer ?
#
loop_
_entity_poly.entity_id
_entity_poly.type
_entity_poly.pdbx_seq_one_letter_code
_entity_poly.pdbx_strand_id
1 'polypeptide(L)'
;MVNAGSLIERVTGQPESAALADLRRIVVGGVVGAIAGGLGTLAFSIVLYIAIVLGAFEPAQFGELAGLAGIGDPIVGEGNPLVGYLIFVGGGMTTWPFLFAALHHYLPGWRMAVSGITFAAIGWAGFSIAFYSGQTGTDLLLFVVLTFVGQCLYGFVLGLVFEYAEPRVDVAFVGTTFQ
;
A
#
# COMPACT_ATOMS: atom_id res chain seq x y z
N MET A 1 3.22 -50.65 -12.52
CA MET A 1 3.08 -49.70 -11.40
C MET A 1 2.71 -48.35 -12.01
N VAL A 2 1.47 -47.90 -11.83
CA VAL A 2 1.01 -46.61 -12.37
C VAL A 2 1.74 -45.52 -11.59
N ASN A 3 2.49 -44.68 -12.30
CA ASN A 3 3.20 -43.55 -11.73
C ASN A 3 2.14 -42.56 -11.24
N ALA A 4 1.72 -42.69 -9.98
CA ALA A 4 0.72 -41.82 -9.40
C ALA A 4 1.41 -40.48 -9.12
N GLY A 5 1.25 -39.53 -10.04
CA GLY A 5 1.75 -38.16 -9.90
C GLY A 5 1.39 -37.56 -8.54
N SER A 6 2.16 -36.55 -8.12
CA SER A 6 1.98 -35.93 -6.81
C SER A 6 0.57 -35.35 -6.66
N LEU A 7 0.11 -35.12 -5.44
CA LEU A 7 -1.23 -34.57 -5.19
C LEU A 7 -1.43 -33.23 -5.91
N ILE A 8 -0.37 -32.41 -5.97
CA ILE A 8 -0.36 -31.12 -6.65
C ILE A 8 -0.60 -31.29 -8.15
N GLU A 9 0.09 -32.24 -8.78
CA GLU A 9 -0.07 -32.52 -10.22
C GLU A 9 -1.50 -33.00 -10.55
N ARG A 10 -2.11 -33.79 -9.67
CA ARG A 10 -3.50 -34.24 -9.83
C ARG A 10 -4.53 -33.13 -9.68
N VAL A 11 -4.28 -32.15 -8.81
CA VAL A 11 -5.22 -31.05 -8.55
C VAL A 11 -5.05 -29.90 -9.53
N THR A 12 -3.81 -29.57 -9.89
CA THR A 12 -3.48 -28.37 -10.68
C THR A 12 -3.21 -28.67 -12.15
N GLY A 13 -2.93 -29.92 -12.52
CA GLY A 13 -2.49 -30.30 -13.86
C GLY A 13 -1.07 -29.82 -14.21
N GLN A 14 -0.34 -29.22 -13.27
CA GLN A 14 1.02 -28.74 -13.45
C GLN A 14 2.04 -29.61 -12.71
N PRO A 15 3.27 -29.74 -13.22
CA PRO A 15 4.33 -30.39 -12.48
C PRO A 15 4.60 -29.63 -11.17
N GLU A 16 4.81 -30.38 -10.10
CA GLU A 16 4.99 -29.83 -8.74
C GLU A 16 6.10 -28.76 -8.67
N SER A 17 7.18 -28.94 -9.43
CA SER A 17 8.27 -27.96 -9.51
C SER A 17 7.82 -26.59 -10.06
N ALA A 18 6.87 -26.56 -10.99
CA ALA A 18 6.31 -25.31 -11.51
C ALA A 18 5.42 -24.63 -10.47
N ALA A 19 4.54 -25.39 -9.80
CA ALA A 19 3.69 -24.85 -8.74
C ALA A 19 4.51 -24.27 -7.58
N LEU A 20 5.60 -24.94 -7.18
CA LEU A 20 6.51 -24.42 -6.16
C LEU A 20 7.28 -23.18 -6.62
N ALA A 21 7.65 -23.10 -7.91
CA ALA A 21 8.28 -21.92 -8.47
C ALA A 21 7.33 -20.70 -8.45
N ASP A 22 6.06 -20.90 -8.80
CA ASP A 22 5.07 -19.83 -8.76
C ASP A 22 4.76 -19.38 -7.33
N LEU A 23 4.63 -20.32 -6.39
CA LEU A 23 4.49 -20.00 -4.97
C LEU A 23 5.67 -19.16 -4.45
N ARG A 24 6.90 -19.53 -4.83
CA ARG A 24 8.10 -18.74 -4.51
C ARG A 24 8.01 -17.32 -5.07
N ARG A 25 7.62 -17.16 -6.34
CA ARG A 25 7.46 -15.84 -6.98
C ARG A 25 6.41 -14.98 -6.30
N ILE A 26 5.31 -15.58 -5.88
CA ILE A 26 4.25 -14.90 -5.12
C ILE A 26 4.78 -14.41 -3.77
N VAL A 27 5.44 -15.28 -3.01
CA VAL A 27 6.00 -14.94 -1.69
C VAL A 27 7.06 -13.85 -1.82
N VAL A 28 7.99 -13.98 -2.77
CA VAL A 28 9.03 -12.97 -3.01
C VAL A 28 8.41 -11.64 -3.43
N GLY A 29 7.42 -11.66 -4.33
CA GLY A 29 6.69 -10.45 -4.74
C GLY A 29 5.96 -9.78 -3.57
N GLY A 30 5.34 -10.57 -2.68
CA GLY A 30 4.71 -10.07 -1.47
C GLY A 30 5.69 -9.45 -0.49
N VAL A 31 6.88 -10.04 -0.30
CA VAL A 31 7.95 -9.47 0.54
C VAL A 31 8.45 -8.15 -0.04
N VAL A 32 8.65 -8.07 -1.36
CA VAL A 32 9.04 -6.82 -2.03
C VAL A 32 7.97 -5.75 -1.86
N GLY A 33 6.69 -6.11 -2.06
CA GLY A 33 5.57 -5.21 -1.82
C GLY A 33 5.53 -4.71 -0.37
N ALA A 34 5.74 -5.59 0.60
CA ALA A 34 5.82 -5.25 2.03
C ALA A 34 6.93 -4.26 2.36
N ILE A 35 8.13 -4.45 1.79
CA ILE A 35 9.26 -3.55 1.98
C ILE A 35 8.98 -2.20 1.29
N ALA A 36 8.51 -2.22 0.04
CA ALA A 36 8.22 -1.03 -0.74
C ALA A 36 7.15 -0.16 -0.07
N GLY A 37 6.04 -0.80 0.34
CA GLY A 37 4.98 -0.16 1.09
C GLY A 37 5.44 0.34 2.45
N GLY A 38 6.21 -0.45 3.19
CA GLY A 38 6.74 -0.04 4.50
C GLY A 38 7.64 1.19 4.43
N LEU A 39 8.53 1.25 3.43
CA LEU A 39 9.37 2.43 3.20
C LEU A 39 8.53 3.64 2.76
N GLY A 40 7.53 3.44 1.90
CA GLY A 40 6.58 4.49 1.54
C GLY A 40 5.81 5.01 2.76
N THR A 41 5.30 4.10 3.60
CA THR A 41 4.57 4.45 4.83
C THR A 41 5.45 5.21 5.79
N LEU A 42 6.71 4.79 5.97
CA LEU A 42 7.68 5.53 6.78
C LEU A 42 7.86 6.95 6.26
N ALA A 43 8.04 7.12 4.95
CA ALA A 43 8.19 8.43 4.33
C ALA A 43 6.94 9.30 4.53
N PHE A 44 5.75 8.73 4.39
CA PHE A 44 4.50 9.44 4.67
C PHE A 44 4.35 9.80 6.15
N SER A 45 4.69 8.89 7.07
CA SER A 45 4.64 9.12 8.51
C SER A 45 5.51 10.30 8.96
N ILE A 46 6.64 10.56 8.28
CA ILE A 46 7.46 11.76 8.54
C ILE A 46 6.67 13.03 8.20
N VAL A 47 5.94 13.04 7.09
CA VAL A 47 5.12 14.18 6.68
C VAL A 47 3.90 14.35 7.60
N LEU A 48 3.27 13.25 8.03
CA LEU A 48 2.19 13.30 9.02
C LEU A 48 2.68 13.81 10.37
N TYR A 49 3.90 13.44 10.78
CA TYR A 49 4.50 13.99 12.00
C TYR A 49 4.69 15.50 11.91
N ILE A 50 5.11 16.02 10.75
CA ILE A 50 5.16 17.47 10.51
C ILE A 50 3.76 18.09 10.61
N ALA A 51 2.74 17.46 10.02
CA ALA A 51 1.36 17.92 10.12
C ALA A 51 0.85 17.96 11.57
N ILE A 52 1.22 16.97 12.40
CA ILE A 52 0.91 16.94 13.84
C ILE A 52 1.56 18.11 14.58
N VAL A 53 2.85 18.36 14.35
CA VAL A 53 3.57 19.48 14.98
C VAL A 53 2.96 20.84 14.60
N LEU A 54 2.41 20.94 13.38
CA LEU A 54 1.75 22.15 12.89
C LEU A 54 0.26 22.23 13.25
N GLY A 55 -0.29 21.26 13.97
CA GLY A 55 -1.72 21.22 14.37
C GLY A 55 -2.68 20.86 13.23
N ALA A 56 -2.18 20.47 12.06
CA ALA A 56 -2.98 20.13 10.88
C ALA A 56 -3.47 18.67 10.86
N PHE A 57 -2.97 17.83 11.78
CA PHE A 57 -3.36 16.43 11.91
C PHE A 57 -3.28 15.99 13.36
N GLU A 58 -4.26 15.23 13.84
CA GLU A 58 -4.31 14.70 15.20
C GLU A 58 -4.19 13.17 15.17
N PRO A 59 -3.37 12.55 16.03
CA PRO A 59 -3.28 11.10 16.11
C PRO A 59 -4.62 10.40 16.39
N ALA A 60 -5.57 11.09 17.02
CA ALA A 60 -6.92 10.58 17.25
C ALA A 60 -7.65 10.25 15.94
N GLN A 61 -7.34 10.95 14.84
CA GLN A 61 -7.94 10.73 13.52
C GLN A 61 -7.63 9.34 12.94
N PHE A 62 -6.60 8.64 13.44
CA PHE A 62 -6.41 7.24 13.05
C PHE A 62 -7.59 6.36 13.50
N GLY A 63 -8.34 6.75 14.54
CA GLY A 63 -9.55 6.06 14.97
C GLY A 63 -10.59 5.90 13.87
N GLU A 64 -10.64 6.83 12.91
CA GLU A 64 -11.52 6.76 11.74
C GLU A 64 -11.28 5.49 10.91
N LEU A 65 -10.03 5.07 10.74
CA LEU A 65 -9.73 3.82 10.01
C LEU A 65 -10.23 2.59 10.75
N ALA A 66 -10.14 2.56 12.08
CA ALA A 66 -10.69 1.46 12.86
C ALA A 66 -12.23 1.45 12.77
N GLY A 67 -12.87 2.62 12.79
CA GLY A 67 -14.30 2.76 12.56
C GLY A 67 -14.73 2.26 11.18
N LEU A 68 -14.04 2.70 10.11
CA LEU A 68 -14.28 2.26 8.73
C LEU A 68 -14.07 0.75 8.53
N ALA A 69 -13.16 0.15 9.29
CA ALA A 69 -12.95 -1.30 9.28
C ALA A 69 -14.01 -2.09 10.08
N GLY A 70 -14.99 -1.40 10.70
CA GLY A 70 -16.01 -2.01 11.55
C GLY A 70 -15.48 -2.45 12.92
N ILE A 71 -14.31 -1.95 13.33
CA ILE A 71 -13.65 -2.24 14.61
C ILE A 71 -13.78 -1.01 15.53
N GLY A 72 -14.98 -0.42 15.54
CA GLY A 72 -15.35 0.71 16.39
C GLY A 72 -16.07 0.28 17.67
N ASP A 73 -16.17 1.18 18.64
CA ASP A 73 -17.06 0.99 19.78
C ASP A 73 -18.53 0.95 19.29
N PRO A 74 -19.32 -0.10 19.59
CA PRO A 74 -20.70 -0.22 19.10
C PRO A 74 -21.66 0.87 19.60
N ILE A 75 -21.27 1.59 20.67
CA ILE A 75 -22.08 2.59 21.36
C ILE A 75 -21.65 4.01 20.98
N VAL A 76 -20.33 4.24 20.87
CA VAL A 76 -19.76 5.58 20.61
C VAL A 76 -19.45 5.80 19.12
N GLY A 77 -19.24 4.73 18.34
CA GLY A 77 -18.91 4.78 16.92
C GLY A 77 -17.45 5.10 16.60
N GLU A 78 -16.67 5.59 17.58
CA GLU A 78 -15.26 5.91 17.42
C GLU A 78 -14.39 4.64 17.48
N GLY A 79 -13.44 4.53 16.56
CA GLY A 79 -12.46 3.45 16.55
C GLY A 79 -11.24 3.77 17.40
N ASN A 80 -10.60 2.74 17.96
CA ASN A 80 -9.37 2.92 18.74
C ASN A 80 -8.24 3.45 17.83
N PRO A 81 -7.62 4.61 18.10
CA PRO A 81 -6.59 5.19 17.25
C PRO A 81 -5.35 4.30 17.06
N LEU A 82 -4.98 3.50 18.06
CA LEU A 82 -3.88 2.55 17.93
C LEU A 82 -4.21 1.45 16.92
N VAL A 83 -5.44 0.92 16.97
CA VAL A 83 -5.91 -0.09 16.00
C VAL A 83 -5.93 0.51 14.60
N GLY A 84 -6.45 1.74 14.46
CA GLY A 84 -6.47 2.45 13.19
C GLY A 84 -5.08 2.74 12.63
N TYR A 85 -4.12 3.09 13.48
CA TYR A 85 -2.72 3.25 13.09
C TYR A 85 -2.10 1.92 12.62
N LEU A 86 -2.41 0.80 13.28
CA LEU A 86 -1.97 -0.52 12.82
C LEU A 86 -2.59 -0.89 11.47
N ILE A 87 -3.85 -0.54 11.21
CA ILE A 87 -4.50 -0.69 9.91
C ILE A 87 -3.82 0.19 8.86
N PHE A 88 -3.51 1.44 9.19
CA PHE A 88 -2.76 2.35 8.31
C PHE A 88 -1.42 1.76 7.91
N VAL A 89 -0.62 1.28 8.87
CA VAL A 89 0.69 0.68 8.60
C VAL A 89 0.53 -0.63 7.83
N GLY A 90 -0.35 -1.52 8.27
CA GLY A 90 -0.59 -2.82 7.64
C GLY A 90 -1.08 -2.69 6.20
N GLY A 91 -2.07 -1.84 5.95
CA GLY A 91 -2.57 -1.51 4.61
C GLY A 91 -1.52 -0.81 3.75
N GLY A 92 -0.77 0.12 4.35
CA GLY A 92 0.40 0.79 3.76
C GLY A 92 1.48 -0.17 3.26
N MET A 93 1.73 -1.23 4.03
CA MET A 93 2.70 -2.27 3.69
C MET A 93 2.15 -3.32 2.73
N THR A 94 0.86 -3.60 2.72
CA THR A 94 0.34 -4.79 2.02
C THR A 94 -0.68 -4.44 0.95
N THR A 95 -1.87 -4.00 1.34
CA THR A 95 -2.99 -3.73 0.44
C THR A 95 -2.63 -2.78 -0.70
N TRP A 96 -2.03 -1.64 -0.38
CA TRP A 96 -1.72 -0.63 -1.39
C TRP A 96 -0.58 -1.04 -2.34
N PRO A 97 0.52 -1.65 -1.87
CA PRO A 97 1.55 -2.18 -2.77
C PRO A 97 1.05 -3.27 -3.71
N PHE A 98 0.18 -4.18 -3.26
CA PHE A 98 -0.42 -5.19 -4.14
C PHE A 98 -1.30 -4.55 -5.20
N LEU A 99 -2.12 -3.57 -4.81
CA LEU A 99 -2.96 -2.85 -5.76
C LEU A 99 -2.13 -2.07 -6.78
N PHE A 100 -1.05 -1.42 -6.34
CA PHE A 100 -0.11 -0.75 -7.23
C PHE A 100 0.55 -1.73 -8.21
N ALA A 101 1.05 -2.86 -7.72
CA ALA A 101 1.64 -3.89 -8.58
C ALA A 101 0.66 -4.40 -9.66
N ALA A 102 -0.64 -4.49 -9.33
CA ALA A 102 -1.67 -4.89 -10.29
C ALA A 102 -2.06 -3.80 -11.30
N LEU A 103 -1.88 -2.51 -10.96
CA LEU A 103 -2.42 -1.40 -11.75
C LEU A 103 -1.37 -0.52 -12.43
N HIS A 104 -0.09 -0.61 -12.04
CA HIS A 104 0.91 0.40 -12.43
C HIS A 104 1.04 0.59 -13.95
N HIS A 105 0.86 -0.46 -14.74
CA HIS A 105 0.92 -0.41 -16.20
C HIS A 105 -0.21 0.39 -16.87
N TYR A 106 -1.32 0.63 -16.17
CA TYR A 106 -2.42 1.46 -16.66
C TYR A 106 -2.30 2.92 -16.20
N LEU A 107 -1.35 3.20 -15.31
CA LEU A 107 -1.21 4.53 -14.73
C LEU A 107 -0.23 5.38 -15.55
N PRO A 108 -0.53 6.68 -15.73
CA PRO A 108 0.39 7.62 -16.34
C PRO A 108 1.78 7.58 -15.69
N GLY A 109 2.82 7.45 -16.51
CA GLY A 109 4.20 7.47 -16.04
C GLY A 109 5.13 6.73 -16.98
N TRP A 110 6.31 7.31 -17.22
CA TRP A 110 7.38 6.67 -17.98
C TRP A 110 8.22 5.72 -17.11
N ARG A 111 8.00 5.73 -15.80
CA ARG A 111 8.67 4.94 -14.76
C ARG A 111 7.69 4.58 -13.66
N MET A 112 7.94 3.46 -12.97
CA MET A 112 7.12 3.04 -11.83
C MET A 112 7.11 4.09 -10.72
N ALA A 113 8.20 4.83 -10.50
CA ALA A 113 8.22 5.95 -9.55
C ALA A 113 7.19 7.04 -9.87
N VAL A 114 6.98 7.36 -11.15
CA VAL A 114 6.00 8.36 -11.59
C VAL A 114 4.59 7.80 -11.54
N SER A 115 4.39 6.57 -12.02
CA SER A 115 3.11 5.86 -11.89
C SER A 115 2.69 5.70 -10.42
N GLY A 116 3.65 5.53 -9.51
CA GLY A 116 3.43 5.47 -8.07
C GLY A 116 2.93 6.79 -7.48
N ILE A 117 3.50 7.93 -7.91
CA ILE A 117 2.97 9.25 -7.55
C ILE A 117 1.52 9.38 -8.02
N THR A 118 1.23 9.00 -9.27
CA THR A 118 -0.14 9.09 -9.81
C THR A 118 -1.11 8.17 -9.05
N PHE A 119 -0.72 6.93 -8.77
CA PHE A 119 -1.49 6.00 -7.93
C PHE A 119 -1.85 6.62 -6.58
N ALA A 120 -0.85 7.14 -5.88
CA ALA A 120 -1.01 7.67 -4.54
C ALA A 120 -1.79 9.00 -4.53
N ALA A 121 -1.63 9.83 -5.56
CA ALA A 121 -2.42 11.05 -5.74
C ALA A 121 -3.92 10.76 -5.96
N ILE A 122 -4.26 9.67 -6.66
CA ILE A 122 -5.65 9.21 -6.77
C ILE A 122 -6.15 8.72 -5.41
N GLY A 123 -5.36 7.89 -4.73
CA GLY A 123 -5.69 7.39 -3.39
C GLY A 123 -5.80 8.49 -2.33
N TRP A 124 -5.11 9.62 -2.51
CA TRP A 124 -5.18 10.77 -1.61
C TRP A 124 -6.60 11.34 -1.50
N ALA A 125 -7.40 11.32 -2.57
CA ALA A 125 -8.78 11.81 -2.47
C ALA A 125 -9.61 11.00 -1.46
N GLY A 126 -9.42 9.67 -1.42
CA GLY A 126 -10.05 8.83 -0.40
C GLY A 126 -9.48 9.09 0.99
N PHE A 127 -8.16 9.27 1.11
CA PHE A 127 -7.50 9.58 2.37
C PHE A 127 -7.98 10.91 2.96
N SER A 128 -8.02 11.98 2.16
CA SER A 128 -8.39 13.31 2.64
C SER A 128 -9.84 13.36 3.12
N ILE A 129 -10.74 12.62 2.48
CA ILE A 129 -12.13 12.46 2.92
C ILE A 129 -12.20 11.65 4.22
N ALA A 130 -11.52 10.49 4.27
CA ALA A 130 -11.58 9.59 5.42
C ALA A 130 -10.98 10.21 6.69
N PHE A 131 -9.97 11.07 6.55
CA PHE A 131 -9.27 11.70 7.66
C PHE A 131 -9.69 13.16 7.89
N TYR A 132 -10.68 13.67 7.17
CA TYR A 132 -11.22 14.99 7.48
C TYR A 132 -12.05 14.91 8.77
N SER A 133 -11.66 15.69 9.78
CA SER A 133 -12.35 15.71 11.08
C SER A 133 -12.79 17.12 11.49
N GLY A 134 -13.05 17.99 10.51
CA GLY A 134 -13.54 19.35 10.75
C GLY A 134 -12.45 20.43 10.76
N GLN A 135 -11.27 20.17 10.20
CA GLN A 135 -10.24 21.20 10.01
C GLN A 135 -10.82 22.41 9.25
N THR A 136 -10.47 23.63 9.66
CA THR A 136 -10.89 24.86 8.98
C THR A 136 -9.72 25.83 8.81
N GLY A 137 -9.90 26.87 7.98
CA GLY A 137 -8.90 27.91 7.79
C GLY A 137 -7.52 27.39 7.36
N THR A 138 -6.48 27.81 8.07
CA THR A 138 -5.09 27.42 7.79
C THR A 138 -4.84 25.93 8.04
N ASP A 139 -5.49 25.34 9.05
CA ASP A 139 -5.29 23.94 9.40
C ASP A 139 -5.81 23.02 8.29
N LEU A 140 -6.93 23.39 7.66
CA LEU A 140 -7.45 22.67 6.49
C LEU A 140 -6.48 22.73 5.31
N LEU A 141 -5.92 23.92 5.04
CA LEU A 141 -4.95 24.08 3.95
C LEU A 141 -3.70 23.23 4.21
N LEU A 142 -3.17 23.27 5.44
CA LEU A 142 -2.02 22.47 5.83
C LEU A 142 -2.33 20.97 5.76
N PHE A 143 -3.51 20.54 6.24
CA PHE A 143 -3.95 19.14 6.15
C PHE A 143 -3.96 18.66 4.70
N VAL A 144 -4.63 19.39 3.80
CA VAL A 144 -4.75 19.04 2.38
C VAL A 144 -3.37 18.96 1.72
N VAL A 145 -2.53 19.99 1.91
CA VAL A 145 -1.22 20.08 1.24
C VAL A 145 -0.25 19.04 1.78
N LEU A 146 -0.12 18.91 3.11
CA LEU A 146 0.83 17.99 3.72
C LEU A 146 0.43 16.53 3.47
N THR A 147 -0.86 16.19 3.57
CA THR A 147 -1.30 14.82 3.28
C THR A 147 -1.15 14.48 1.79
N PHE A 148 -1.36 15.44 0.89
CA PHE A 148 -1.13 15.23 -0.55
C PHE A 148 0.35 15.01 -0.85
N VAL A 149 1.23 15.86 -0.32
CA VAL A 149 2.69 15.70 -0.45
C VAL A 149 3.14 14.36 0.15
N GLY A 150 2.61 14.00 1.31
CA GLY A 150 2.89 12.74 1.98
C GLY A 150 2.47 11.52 1.16
N GLN A 151 1.29 11.55 0.53
CA GLN A 151 0.84 10.50 -0.39
C GLN A 151 1.71 10.42 -1.64
N CYS A 152 2.01 11.56 -2.27
CA CYS A 152 2.92 11.58 -3.42
C CYS A 152 4.29 10.99 -3.06
N LEU A 153 4.81 11.28 -1.87
CA LEU A 153 6.07 10.72 -1.38
C LEU A 153 5.96 9.21 -1.12
N TYR A 154 4.86 8.74 -0.52
CA TYR A 154 4.55 7.31 -0.39
C TYR A 154 4.62 6.60 -1.74
N GLY A 155 3.87 7.12 -2.72
CA GLY A 155 3.79 6.55 -4.07
C GLY A 155 5.12 6.57 -4.81
N PHE A 156 5.89 7.65 -4.67
CA PHE A 156 7.22 7.77 -5.25
C PHE A 156 8.18 6.70 -4.71
N VAL A 157 8.26 6.57 -3.37
CA VAL A 157 9.13 5.57 -2.73
C VAL A 157 8.70 4.15 -3.07
N LEU A 158 7.40 3.88 -3.04
CA LEU A 158 6.80 2.61 -3.46
C LEU A 158 7.26 2.24 -4.87
N GLY A 159 7.06 3.14 -5.83
CA GLY A 159 7.42 2.92 -7.23
C GLY A 159 8.91 2.74 -7.44
N LEU A 160 9.77 3.50 -6.74
CA LEU A 160 11.23 3.35 -6.82
C LEU A 160 11.71 1.99 -6.33
N VAL A 161 11.16 1.49 -5.22
CA VAL A 161 11.56 0.19 -4.67
C VAL A 161 11.13 -0.93 -5.60
N PHE A 162 9.93 -0.86 -6.18
CA PHE A 162 9.50 -1.81 -7.19
C PHE A 162 10.38 -1.77 -8.44
N GLU A 163 10.67 -0.58 -8.98
CA GLU A 163 11.55 -0.40 -10.14
C GLU A 163 12.96 -0.94 -9.89
N TYR A 164 13.46 -0.78 -8.66
CA TYR A 164 14.73 -1.35 -8.25
C TYR A 164 14.68 -2.88 -8.10
N ALA A 165 13.59 -3.42 -7.57
CA ALA A 165 13.45 -4.85 -7.31
C ALA A 165 13.18 -5.66 -8.59
N GLU A 166 12.34 -5.18 -9.50
CA GLU A 166 11.89 -5.86 -10.72
C GLU A 166 13.01 -6.58 -11.50
N PRO A 167 14.13 -5.94 -11.87
CA PRO A 167 15.19 -6.63 -12.63
C PRO A 167 16.02 -7.62 -11.80
N ARG A 168 15.85 -7.64 -10.47
CA ARG A 168 16.68 -8.41 -9.51
C ARG A 168 15.95 -9.60 -8.92
N VAL A 169 14.62 -9.62 -8.97
CA VAL A 169 13.79 -10.68 -8.41
C VAL A 169 12.74 -11.12 -9.43
N ASP A 170 12.68 -12.44 -9.63
CA ASP A 170 11.59 -13.06 -10.39
C ASP A 170 10.31 -13.02 -9.54
N VAL A 171 9.43 -12.05 -9.82
CA VAL A 171 8.19 -11.79 -9.08
C VAL A 171 6.98 -11.99 -9.97
N ALA A 172 5.90 -12.56 -9.41
CA ALA A 172 4.71 -12.92 -10.19
C ALA A 172 3.85 -11.71 -10.60
N PHE A 173 4.00 -10.56 -9.94
CA PHE A 173 3.05 -9.44 -10.00
C PHE A 173 3.56 -8.22 -10.77
N VAL A 174 4.84 -8.19 -11.15
CA VAL A 174 5.38 -7.11 -11.98
C VAL A 174 5.49 -7.68 -13.39
N GLY A 175 4.62 -7.20 -14.28
CA GLY A 175 4.62 -7.65 -15.67
C GLY A 175 6.00 -7.42 -16.27
N THR A 176 6.64 -8.50 -16.71
CA THR A 176 7.93 -8.48 -17.42
C THR A 176 7.76 -7.88 -18.81
N THR A 177 7.49 -6.58 -18.91
CA THR A 177 7.40 -5.90 -20.20
C THR A 177 7.65 -4.40 -20.10
N PHE A 178 8.94 -4.04 -20.04
CA PHE A 178 9.46 -2.94 -20.83
C PHE A 178 10.43 -3.54 -21.86
N GLN A 179 9.89 -3.95 -23.02
CA GLN A 179 10.65 -4.07 -24.27
C GLN A 179 10.25 -2.92 -25.18
#